data_AF-A0A839ASM5-F1
#
_entry.id   AF-A0A839ASM5-F1
#
_cell.length_a   1.000
_cell.length_b   1.000
_cell.length_c   1.000
_cell.angle_alpha   90.00
_cell.angle_beta   90.00
_cell.angle_gamma   90.00
#
_symmetry.space_group_name_H-M   'P 1'
#
loop_
_entity.id
_entity.type
_entity.pdbx_description
1 polymer ?
#
loop_
_entity_poly.entity_id
_entity_poly.type
_entity_poly.pdbx_seq_one_letter_code
_entity_poly.pdbx_strand_id
1 'polypeptide(L)'
;MKKQISITCIILLVFTSCNFSQGTYKDLKTGLSYSYNGLSIEGVKILKDNTIPLQNNNIEKFSHIYFNLFGLDFLTKKEGKVSVGAEMIIKDKENNIIMDEPDLFTNNGSFEFLETVELNIYTGTNFKENKEYILTSKVWDKNNKDNSIIITFPFMVIANKAIKMPSKDEVEKLFKTSLAVFGQSVNEKNMKRFRDCTSKVWQSQHTLENFNSNYNGIINANVDLITLVNAPLTLIEHKSKITKEGFLLLNGYYPINGQGGINKIIFEQKYIIENGEWKLLGFNLMTSN
;
A
#
# COMPACT_ATOMS: atom_id res chain seq x y z
N MET A 1 -39.95 68.68 46.01
CA MET A 1 -40.17 67.25 45.70
C MET A 1 -39.43 66.91 44.41
N LYS A 2 -38.29 66.23 44.47
CA LYS A 2 -37.51 65.77 43.30
C LYS A 2 -37.62 64.24 43.23
N LYS A 3 -38.22 63.70 42.16
CA LYS A 3 -38.35 62.26 41.91
C LYS A 3 -37.04 61.75 41.28
N GLN A 4 -36.30 60.90 41.97
CA GLN A 4 -35.23 60.09 41.40
C GLN A 4 -35.86 58.90 40.66
N ILE A 5 -35.60 58.81 39.35
CA ILE A 5 -35.95 57.67 38.51
C ILE A 5 -34.72 56.76 38.49
N SER A 6 -34.79 55.64 39.22
CA SER A 6 -33.78 54.58 39.14
C SER A 6 -33.96 53.80 37.84
N ILE A 7 -32.99 53.93 36.94
CA ILE A 7 -32.88 53.12 35.73
C ILE A 7 -32.06 51.88 36.08
N THR A 8 -32.75 50.76 36.29
CA THR A 8 -32.11 49.44 36.45
C THR A 8 -31.74 48.90 35.06
N CYS A 9 -30.45 48.97 34.71
CA CYS A 9 -29.91 48.29 33.53
C CYS A 9 -29.84 46.78 33.80
N ILE A 10 -30.76 46.03 33.19
CA ILE A 10 -30.69 44.57 33.09
C ILE A 10 -29.64 44.23 32.01
N ILE A 11 -28.42 43.90 32.44
CA ILE A 11 -27.36 43.38 31.57
C ILE A 11 -27.64 41.90 31.35
N LEU A 12 -28.23 41.57 30.20
CA LEU A 12 -28.41 40.20 29.74
C LEU A 12 -27.05 39.66 29.22
N LEU A 13 -26.31 38.95 30.07
CA LEU A 13 -25.13 38.19 29.67
C LEU A 13 -25.60 36.98 28.86
N VAL A 14 -25.68 37.14 27.54
CA VAL A 14 -25.82 36.03 26.60
C VAL A 14 -24.50 35.25 26.64
N PHE A 15 -24.46 34.17 27.44
CA PHE A 15 -23.39 33.18 27.38
C PHE A 15 -23.47 32.49 26.00
N THR A 16 -22.75 33.04 25.03
CA THR A 16 -22.44 32.36 23.79
C THR A 16 -21.50 31.21 24.16
N SER A 17 -22.06 30.01 24.29
CA SER A 17 -21.28 28.78 24.37
C SER A 17 -20.46 28.68 23.08
N CYS A 18 -19.19 29.07 23.13
CA CYS A 18 -18.25 28.78 22.06
C CYS A 18 -18.28 27.26 21.86
N ASN A 19 -18.70 26.82 20.67
CA ASN A 19 -18.64 25.41 20.29
C ASN A 19 -17.16 25.04 20.14
N PHE A 20 -16.60 24.39 21.16
CA PHE A 20 -15.20 23.92 21.23
C PHE A 20 -14.85 22.78 20.24
N SER A 21 -15.74 22.47 19.28
CA SER A 21 -15.57 21.36 18.35
C SER A 21 -15.00 21.80 16.99
N GLN A 22 -14.12 22.80 16.99
CA GLN A 22 -13.38 23.21 15.79
C GLN A 22 -11.94 23.56 16.15
N GLY A 23 -10.99 23.16 15.32
CA GLY A 23 -9.58 23.47 15.52
C GLY A 23 -8.72 23.11 14.31
N THR A 24 -7.50 23.64 14.32
CA THR A 24 -6.48 23.38 13.29
C THR A 24 -5.13 23.14 13.96
N TYR A 25 -4.37 22.17 13.46
CA TYR A 25 -3.02 21.85 13.89
C TYR A 25 -2.08 21.80 12.68
N LYS A 26 -0.81 22.15 12.90
CA LYS A 26 0.25 22.05 11.90
C LYS A 26 1.57 21.60 12.53
N ASP A 27 2.11 20.50 12.04
CA ASP A 27 3.48 20.07 12.31
C ASP A 27 4.43 20.70 11.28
N LEU A 28 5.32 21.57 11.75
CA LEU A 28 6.28 22.26 10.89
C LEU A 28 7.42 21.37 10.41
N LYS A 29 7.67 20.21 11.04
CA LYS A 29 8.75 19.29 10.64
C LYS A 29 8.36 18.45 9.41
N THR A 30 7.16 17.90 9.45
CA THR A 30 6.62 17.04 8.37
C THR A 30 5.73 17.83 7.40
N GLY A 31 5.30 19.04 7.76
CA GLY A 31 4.32 19.80 6.97
C GLY A 31 2.90 19.24 7.08
N LEU A 32 2.67 18.19 7.86
CA LEU A 32 1.34 17.67 8.18
C LEU A 32 0.50 18.79 8.79
N SER A 33 -0.71 18.94 8.30
CA SER A 33 -1.74 19.75 8.93
C SER A 33 -3.04 18.99 8.99
N TYR A 34 -3.86 19.28 9.99
CA TYR A 34 -5.23 18.82 10.01
C TYR A 34 -6.14 19.86 10.64
N SER A 35 -7.40 19.85 10.23
CA SER A 35 -8.48 20.60 10.87
C SER A 35 -9.63 19.66 11.20
N TYR A 36 -10.46 20.06 12.15
CA TYR A 36 -11.65 19.29 12.52
C TYR A 36 -12.83 20.21 12.76
N ASN A 37 -14.03 19.68 12.50
CA ASN A 37 -15.31 20.32 12.74
C ASN A 37 -16.28 19.27 13.30
N GLY A 38 -16.91 19.53 14.43
CA GLY A 38 -17.92 18.66 15.03
C GLY A 38 -17.39 17.38 15.68
N LEU A 39 -16.15 16.96 15.36
CA LEU A 39 -15.42 15.86 16.00
C LEU A 39 -14.33 16.41 16.93
N SER A 40 -13.92 15.59 17.92
CA SER A 40 -12.67 15.80 18.66
C SER A 40 -11.63 14.78 18.24
N ILE A 41 -10.36 15.15 18.31
CA ILE A 41 -9.21 14.29 18.02
C ILE A 41 -8.05 14.73 18.93
N GLU A 42 -7.30 13.77 19.47
CA GLU A 42 -6.09 14.07 20.25
C GLU A 42 -4.92 14.42 19.31
N GLY A 43 -4.78 13.68 18.22
CA GLY A 43 -3.84 14.04 17.16
C GLY A 43 -3.76 13.07 16.00
N VAL A 44 -2.83 13.38 15.09
CA VAL A 44 -2.50 12.56 13.93
C VAL A 44 -1.01 12.23 13.96
N LYS A 45 -0.65 10.94 13.88
CA LYS A 45 0.72 10.47 13.74
C LYS A 45 0.93 9.87 12.35
N ILE A 46 2.06 10.23 11.72
CA ILE A 46 2.51 9.58 10.48
C ILE A 46 3.59 8.57 10.83
N LEU A 47 3.38 7.31 10.46
CA LEU A 47 4.31 6.22 10.72
C LEU A 47 4.79 5.61 9.40
N LYS A 48 6.09 5.36 9.30
CA LYS A 48 6.68 4.47 8.31
C LYS A 48 6.59 3.03 8.82
N ASP A 49 6.16 2.11 7.96
CA ASP A 49 6.06 0.67 8.25
C ASP A 49 5.31 0.39 9.58
N ASN A 50 4.25 1.16 9.82
CA ASN A 50 3.36 1.17 10.99
C ASN A 50 4.03 1.32 12.38
N THR A 51 5.31 1.64 12.45
CA THR A 51 6.05 1.60 13.73
C THR A 51 6.97 2.79 13.95
N ILE A 52 7.47 3.40 12.88
CA ILE A 52 8.53 4.42 12.96
C ILE A 52 7.92 5.80 12.69
N PRO A 53 7.86 6.72 13.67
CA PRO A 53 7.36 8.07 13.44
C PRO A 53 8.19 8.80 12.38
N LEU A 54 7.50 9.39 11.40
CA LEU A 54 8.13 10.12 10.32
C LEU A 54 8.76 11.42 10.84
N GLN A 55 10.01 11.71 10.43
CA GLN A 55 10.78 12.86 10.95
C GLN A 55 10.80 14.07 10.02
N ASN A 56 10.40 13.88 8.76
CA ASN A 56 10.34 14.90 7.71
C ASN A 56 9.25 14.50 6.70
N ASN A 57 9.16 15.18 5.56
CA ASN A 57 8.18 14.90 4.54
C ASN A 57 8.72 14.09 3.34
N ASN A 58 9.90 13.48 3.48
CA ASN A 58 10.46 12.62 2.45
C ASN A 58 9.98 11.19 2.68
N ILE A 59 9.33 10.62 1.68
CA ILE A 59 8.84 9.25 1.69
C ILE A 59 9.68 8.42 0.72
N GLU A 60 10.25 7.33 1.20
CA GLU A 60 10.96 6.40 0.32
C GLU A 60 9.98 5.77 -0.66
N LYS A 61 10.39 5.59 -1.91
CA LYS A 61 9.62 4.85 -2.89
C LYS A 61 9.40 3.40 -2.44
N PHE A 62 8.26 2.82 -2.80
CA PHE A 62 7.84 1.48 -2.42
C PHE A 62 7.82 1.27 -0.89
N SER A 63 7.40 2.29 -0.14
CA SER A 63 7.20 2.17 1.31
C SER A 63 5.73 2.36 1.67
N HIS A 64 5.33 1.80 2.80
CA HIS A 64 4.03 2.04 3.40
C HIS A 64 4.12 3.16 4.43
N ILE A 65 3.19 4.11 4.30
CA ILE A 65 3.02 5.20 5.25
C ILE A 65 1.62 5.11 5.82
N TYR A 66 1.52 5.20 7.15
CA TYR A 66 0.30 5.09 7.93
C TYR A 66 -0.02 6.42 8.60
N PHE A 67 -1.28 6.82 8.57
CA PHE A 67 -1.83 7.98 9.25
C PHE A 67 -2.76 7.47 10.35
N ASN A 68 -2.32 7.62 11.59
CA ASN A 68 -3.07 7.20 12.76
C ASN A 68 -3.73 8.42 13.39
N LEU A 69 -5.03 8.55 13.20
CA LEU A 69 -5.89 9.52 13.87
C LEU A 69 -6.33 8.88 15.19
N PHE A 70 -5.97 9.44 16.34
CA PHE A 70 -6.27 8.83 17.64
C PHE A 70 -6.95 9.82 18.59
N GLY A 71 -7.66 9.28 19.57
CA GLY A 71 -8.47 10.06 20.51
C GLY A 71 -9.71 10.65 19.85
N LEU A 72 -10.32 9.89 18.92
CA LEU A 72 -11.55 10.30 18.25
C LEU A 72 -12.74 10.29 19.23
N ASP A 73 -13.48 11.39 19.27
CA ASP A 73 -14.70 11.53 20.06
C ASP A 73 -15.75 12.37 19.32
N PHE A 74 -16.96 12.46 19.90
CA PHE A 74 -18.15 13.13 19.35
C PHE A 74 -18.68 12.52 18.04
N LEU A 75 -18.42 11.24 17.82
CA LEU A 75 -19.09 10.45 16.79
C LEU A 75 -20.56 10.18 17.18
N THR A 76 -21.47 10.40 16.25
CA THR A 76 -22.90 10.21 16.44
C THR A 76 -23.24 8.73 16.47
N LYS A 77 -23.75 8.27 17.61
CA LYS A 77 -24.24 6.90 17.76
C LYS A 77 -25.66 6.77 17.20
N LYS A 78 -25.88 5.78 16.35
CA LYS A 78 -27.19 5.31 15.90
C LYS A 78 -27.27 3.82 16.19
N GLU A 79 -28.30 3.40 16.93
CA GLU A 79 -28.48 1.99 17.32
C GLU A 79 -27.26 1.40 18.05
N GLY A 80 -26.63 2.21 18.92
CA GLY A 80 -25.46 1.81 19.70
C GLY A 80 -24.14 1.77 18.93
N LYS A 81 -24.16 2.04 17.62
CA LYS A 81 -22.97 2.04 16.75
C LYS A 81 -22.63 3.42 16.21
N VAL A 82 -21.35 3.67 15.99
CA VAL A 82 -20.85 4.79 15.20
C VAL A 82 -20.58 4.33 13.77
N SER A 83 -20.68 5.23 12.82
CA SER A 83 -20.38 4.95 11.42
C SER A 83 -19.43 6.01 10.87
N VAL A 84 -18.28 5.60 10.32
CA VAL A 84 -17.28 6.51 9.76
C VAL A 84 -17.06 6.25 8.27
N GLY A 85 -16.68 7.32 7.56
CA GLY A 85 -16.17 7.28 6.21
C GLY A 85 -14.82 7.96 6.13
N ALA A 86 -14.05 7.63 5.10
CA ALA A 86 -12.81 8.33 4.81
C ALA A 86 -12.57 8.41 3.31
N GLU A 87 -12.22 9.59 2.82
CA GLU A 87 -11.80 9.82 1.43
C GLU A 87 -10.31 10.11 1.41
N MET A 88 -9.63 9.78 0.33
CA MET A 88 -8.23 10.11 0.15
C MET A 88 -7.95 10.48 -1.30
N ILE A 89 -7.42 11.67 -1.49
CA ILE A 89 -7.03 12.21 -2.78
C ILE A 89 -5.54 12.55 -2.72
N ILE A 90 -4.78 12.10 -3.71
CA ILE A 90 -3.38 12.46 -3.87
C ILE A 90 -3.18 13.11 -5.22
N LYS A 91 -2.54 14.28 -5.22
CA LYS A 91 -2.24 15.03 -6.43
C LYS A 91 -0.75 15.36 -6.53
N ASP A 92 -0.26 15.50 -7.75
CA ASP A 92 1.06 16.10 -7.99
C ASP A 92 1.03 17.64 -7.95
N LYS A 93 2.18 18.27 -8.14
CA LYS A 93 2.34 19.73 -8.12
C LYS A 93 1.57 20.42 -9.25
N GLU A 94 1.36 19.73 -10.35
CA GLU A 94 0.58 20.17 -11.50
C GLU A 94 -0.94 19.92 -11.31
N ASN A 95 -1.35 19.47 -10.11
CA ASN A 95 -2.73 19.18 -9.72
C ASN A 95 -3.37 18.00 -10.49
N ASN A 96 -2.57 17.14 -11.11
CA ASN A 96 -3.04 15.87 -11.67
C ASN A 96 -3.36 14.90 -10.53
N ILE A 97 -4.46 14.18 -10.67
CA ILE A 97 -4.87 13.15 -9.72
C ILE A 97 -4.00 11.90 -9.92
N ILE A 98 -3.33 11.48 -8.85
CA ILE A 98 -2.54 10.25 -8.77
C ILE A 98 -3.35 9.12 -8.15
N MET A 99 -4.21 9.48 -7.19
CA MET A 99 -5.12 8.57 -6.49
C MET A 99 -6.36 9.35 -6.04
N ASP A 100 -7.52 8.72 -6.13
CA ASP A 100 -8.82 9.29 -5.71
C ASP A 100 -9.71 8.15 -5.21
N GLU A 101 -9.78 8.03 -3.88
CA GLU A 101 -10.57 7.02 -3.18
C GLU A 101 -11.70 7.72 -2.41
N PRO A 102 -12.94 7.67 -2.90
CA PRO A 102 -14.03 8.50 -2.36
C PRO A 102 -14.61 8.00 -1.03
N ASP A 103 -14.55 6.69 -0.74
CA ASP A 103 -14.92 6.13 0.57
C ASP A 103 -14.21 4.80 0.85
N LEU A 104 -13.09 4.89 1.56
CA LEU A 104 -12.27 3.76 2.02
C LEU A 104 -13.01 2.82 2.98
N PHE A 105 -14.14 3.26 3.58
CA PHE A 105 -14.94 2.48 4.53
C PHE A 105 -16.34 2.13 3.98
N THR A 106 -16.50 2.06 2.65
CA THR A 106 -17.79 1.73 2.01
C THR A 106 -18.44 0.47 2.61
N ASN A 107 -17.64 -0.58 2.86
CA ASN A 107 -18.15 -1.87 3.33
C ASN A 107 -17.93 -2.14 4.83
N ASN A 108 -17.05 -1.40 5.50
CA ASN A 108 -16.55 -1.74 6.84
C ASN A 108 -16.46 -0.51 7.77
N GLY A 109 -17.41 0.42 7.66
CA GLY A 109 -17.38 1.69 8.39
C GLY A 109 -18.18 1.74 9.70
N SER A 110 -18.76 0.64 10.19
CA SER A 110 -19.64 0.65 11.38
C SER A 110 -19.01 -0.09 12.56
N PHE A 111 -18.99 0.56 13.73
CA PHE A 111 -18.28 0.11 14.92
C PHE A 111 -19.14 0.33 16.17
N GLU A 112 -19.05 -0.53 17.18
CA GLU A 112 -19.66 -0.26 18.50
C GLU A 112 -18.92 0.88 19.22
N PHE A 113 -17.60 0.93 19.02
CA PHE A 113 -16.71 1.92 19.58
C PHE A 113 -15.50 2.13 18.66
N LEU A 114 -15.01 3.37 18.57
CA LEU A 114 -13.92 3.74 17.67
C LEU A 114 -13.12 4.91 18.26
N GLU A 115 -11.89 4.66 18.68
CA GLU A 115 -10.95 5.70 19.16
C GLU A 115 -9.89 6.07 18.12
N THR A 116 -9.62 5.17 17.17
CA THR A 116 -8.54 5.33 16.20
C THR A 116 -9.01 5.00 14.79
N VAL A 117 -8.62 5.83 13.83
CA VAL A 117 -8.73 5.55 12.39
C VAL A 117 -7.32 5.47 11.82
N GLU A 118 -7.00 4.35 11.19
CA GLU A 118 -5.75 4.14 10.46
C GLU A 118 -6.04 4.25 8.96
N LEU A 119 -5.32 5.14 8.28
CA LEU A 119 -5.29 5.22 6.82
C LEU A 119 -3.87 4.90 6.36
N ASN A 120 -3.68 4.34 5.17
CA ASN A 120 -2.35 4.08 4.67
C ASN A 120 -2.22 4.34 3.17
N ILE A 121 -0.99 4.61 2.75
CA ILE A 121 -0.61 4.71 1.34
C ILE A 121 0.63 3.86 1.07
N TYR A 122 0.72 3.38 -0.17
CA TYR A 122 1.92 2.73 -0.69
C TYR A 122 2.50 3.58 -1.81
N THR A 123 3.76 4.03 -1.68
CA THR A 123 4.44 4.85 -2.71
C THR A 123 4.97 3.99 -3.86
N GLY A 124 4.07 3.23 -4.48
CA GLY A 124 4.36 2.34 -5.59
C GLY A 124 4.70 3.06 -6.90
N THR A 125 4.36 2.42 -8.01
CA THR A 125 4.79 2.82 -9.36
C THR A 125 4.23 4.17 -9.84
N ASN A 126 3.08 4.57 -9.32
CA ASN A 126 2.41 5.82 -9.69
C ASN A 126 3.15 7.05 -9.17
N PHE A 127 4.06 6.84 -8.21
CA PHE A 127 4.89 7.89 -7.61
C PHE A 127 6.26 7.95 -8.26
N LYS A 128 6.65 9.15 -8.70
CA LYS A 128 7.94 9.44 -9.33
C LYS A 128 8.91 9.96 -8.28
N GLU A 129 10.15 9.53 -8.34
CA GLU A 129 11.21 10.02 -7.44
C GLU A 129 11.50 11.49 -7.72
N ASN A 130 11.91 12.20 -6.67
CA ASN A 130 12.18 13.64 -6.66
C ASN A 130 11.00 14.47 -7.16
N LYS A 131 9.77 13.98 -6.92
CA LYS A 131 8.52 14.71 -7.17
C LYS A 131 7.75 14.92 -5.87
N GLU A 132 7.07 16.05 -5.82
CA GLU A 132 6.23 16.49 -4.71
C GLU A 132 4.78 16.09 -4.98
N TYR A 133 4.11 15.70 -3.92
CA TYR A 133 2.71 15.30 -3.90
C TYR A 133 2.01 15.93 -2.70
N ILE A 134 0.70 16.11 -2.82
CA ILE A 134 -0.16 16.55 -1.73
C ILE A 134 -1.21 15.46 -1.53
N LEU A 135 -1.21 14.86 -0.35
CA LEU A 135 -2.29 14.02 0.12
C LEU A 135 -3.29 14.89 0.87
N THR A 136 -4.56 14.75 0.51
CA THR A 136 -5.70 15.26 1.28
C THR A 136 -6.58 14.09 1.65
N SER A 137 -6.96 13.98 2.92
CA SER A 137 -7.93 13.00 3.36
C SER A 137 -8.98 13.64 4.24
N LYS A 138 -10.23 13.23 4.09
CA LYS A 138 -11.34 13.63 4.96
C LYS A 138 -11.87 12.39 5.64
N VAL A 139 -11.87 12.37 6.96
CA VAL A 139 -12.56 11.37 7.78
C VAL A 139 -13.84 12.02 8.32
N TRP A 140 -14.99 11.37 8.18
CA TRP A 140 -16.26 11.94 8.61
C TRP A 140 -17.17 10.94 9.31
N ASP A 141 -18.09 11.46 10.11
CA ASP A 141 -19.18 10.70 10.70
C ASP A 141 -20.30 10.51 9.66
N LYS A 142 -20.57 9.26 9.27
CA LYS A 142 -21.63 8.94 8.30
C LYS A 142 -23.03 9.26 8.83
N ASN A 143 -23.21 9.31 10.15
CA ASN A 143 -24.47 9.68 10.79
C ASN A 143 -24.64 11.21 10.92
N ASN A 144 -23.55 11.98 10.78
CA ASN A 144 -23.56 13.45 10.73
C ASN A 144 -22.40 13.96 9.86
N LYS A 145 -22.62 14.14 8.55
CA LYS A 145 -21.54 14.41 7.59
C LYS A 145 -20.86 15.77 7.74
N ASP A 146 -21.45 16.68 8.53
CA ASP A 146 -20.83 17.96 8.87
C ASP A 146 -19.67 17.75 9.87
N ASN A 147 -19.73 16.66 10.64
CA ASN A 147 -18.68 16.23 11.55
C ASN A 147 -17.53 15.56 10.77
N SER A 148 -16.38 16.20 10.69
CA SER A 148 -15.24 15.70 9.92
C SER A 148 -13.88 16.19 10.42
N ILE A 149 -12.84 15.46 10.03
CA ILE A 149 -11.44 15.81 10.17
C ILE A 149 -10.85 15.82 8.76
N ILE A 150 -10.16 16.91 8.40
CA ILE A 150 -9.44 17.05 7.13
C ILE A 150 -7.95 17.02 7.42
N ILE A 151 -7.23 16.12 6.77
CA ILE A 151 -5.78 15.98 6.83
C ILE A 151 -5.20 16.47 5.51
N THR A 152 -4.12 17.23 5.58
CA THR A 152 -3.30 17.60 4.43
C THR A 152 -1.84 17.33 4.74
N PHE A 153 -1.18 16.57 3.86
CA PHE A 153 0.22 16.20 4.01
C PHE A 153 0.97 16.39 2.69
N PRO A 154 1.81 17.43 2.57
CA PRO A 154 2.72 17.56 1.44
C PRO A 154 3.91 16.63 1.65
N PHE A 155 4.30 15.88 0.62
CA PHE A 155 5.45 14.98 0.71
C PHE A 155 6.23 14.91 -0.59
N MET A 156 7.52 14.58 -0.48
CA MET A 156 8.39 14.31 -1.62
C MET A 156 8.73 12.83 -1.63
N VAL A 157 8.65 12.20 -2.80
CA VAL A 157 9.09 10.81 -2.94
C VAL A 157 10.57 10.77 -3.25
N ILE A 158 11.35 10.09 -2.41
CA ILE A 158 12.79 9.92 -2.57
C ILE A 158 13.13 8.47 -2.94
N ALA A 159 14.31 8.28 -3.54
CA ALA A 159 14.82 6.95 -3.81
C ALA A 159 14.92 6.14 -2.52
N ASN A 160 14.40 4.92 -2.54
CA ASN A 160 14.56 4.00 -1.42
C ASN A 160 15.95 3.37 -1.47
N LYS A 161 16.84 3.82 -0.58
CA LYS A 161 18.24 3.34 -0.52
C LYS A 161 18.35 1.87 -0.11
N ALA A 162 17.31 1.31 0.51
CA ALA A 162 17.28 -0.10 0.89
C ALA A 162 16.95 -1.02 -0.31
N ILE A 163 16.32 -0.50 -1.36
CA ILE A 163 16.06 -1.26 -2.59
C ILE A 163 17.35 -1.28 -3.41
N LYS A 164 18.18 -2.26 -3.11
CA LYS A 164 19.39 -2.56 -3.86
C LYS A 164 19.13 -3.73 -4.78
N MET A 165 19.85 -3.74 -5.90
CA MET A 165 19.96 -4.95 -6.70
C MET A 165 20.47 -6.07 -5.78
N PRO A 166 19.77 -7.21 -5.70
CA PRO A 166 20.30 -8.33 -4.93
C PRO A 166 21.66 -8.75 -5.49
N SER A 167 22.51 -9.27 -4.63
CA SER A 167 23.76 -9.90 -5.04
C SER A 167 23.49 -11.07 -5.99
N LYS A 168 24.52 -11.49 -6.74
CA LYS A 168 24.41 -12.62 -7.67
C LYS A 168 23.87 -13.89 -6.98
N ASP A 169 24.33 -14.16 -5.76
CA ASP A 169 23.91 -15.32 -4.97
C ASP A 169 22.44 -15.22 -4.55
N GLU A 170 21.97 -14.02 -4.17
CA GLU A 170 20.56 -13.77 -3.84
C GLU A 170 19.66 -13.89 -5.08
N VAL A 171 20.11 -13.38 -6.23
CA VAL A 171 19.41 -13.53 -7.51
C VAL A 171 19.25 -15.02 -7.87
N GLU A 172 20.34 -15.80 -7.77
CA GLU A 172 20.29 -17.23 -8.03
C GLU A 172 19.37 -17.96 -7.05
N LYS A 173 19.44 -17.61 -5.76
CA LYS A 173 18.58 -18.18 -4.72
C LYS A 173 17.10 -17.90 -4.97
N LEU A 174 16.72 -16.65 -5.27
CA LEU A 174 15.35 -16.29 -5.62
C LEU A 174 14.86 -17.13 -6.80
N PHE A 175 15.65 -17.14 -7.87
CA PHE A 175 15.32 -17.83 -9.10
C PHE A 175 15.10 -19.34 -8.88
N LYS A 176 16.05 -20.00 -8.21
CA LYS A 176 16.00 -21.44 -7.92
C LYS A 176 14.87 -21.79 -6.95
N THR A 177 14.61 -20.95 -5.96
CA THR A 177 13.51 -21.16 -5.01
C THR A 177 12.17 -21.13 -5.73
N SER A 178 11.91 -20.12 -6.56
CA SER A 178 10.68 -20.03 -7.34
C SER A 178 10.53 -21.19 -8.33
N LEU A 179 11.62 -21.59 -8.99
CA LEU A 179 11.61 -22.76 -9.88
C LEU A 179 11.31 -24.07 -9.13
N ALA A 180 11.90 -24.25 -7.94
CA ALA A 180 11.68 -25.45 -7.13
C ALA A 180 10.21 -25.57 -6.70
N VAL A 181 9.62 -24.48 -6.19
CA VAL A 181 8.21 -24.45 -5.80
C VAL A 181 7.29 -24.70 -7.01
N PHE A 182 7.63 -24.12 -8.16
CA PHE A 182 6.89 -24.36 -9.41
C PHE A 182 6.98 -25.84 -9.84
N GLY A 183 8.18 -26.42 -9.89
CA GLY A 183 8.37 -27.82 -10.25
C GLY A 183 7.65 -28.79 -9.30
N GLN A 184 7.65 -28.51 -7.99
CA GLN A 184 6.88 -29.29 -7.01
C GLN A 184 5.38 -29.21 -7.33
N SER A 185 4.88 -28.03 -7.65
CA SER A 185 3.47 -27.81 -7.98
C SER A 185 3.05 -28.48 -9.29
N VAL A 186 3.96 -28.54 -10.27
CA VAL A 186 3.81 -29.32 -11.52
C VAL A 186 3.66 -30.80 -11.20
N ASN A 187 4.55 -31.36 -10.37
CA ASN A 187 4.51 -32.77 -9.96
C ASN A 187 3.25 -33.11 -9.14
N GLU A 188 2.79 -32.18 -8.29
CA GLU A 188 1.54 -32.28 -7.53
C GLU A 188 0.29 -32.13 -8.41
N LYS A 189 0.45 -31.72 -9.68
CA LYS A 189 -0.63 -31.36 -10.62
C LYS A 189 -1.58 -30.31 -10.03
N ASN A 190 -1.06 -29.44 -9.18
CA ASN A 190 -1.82 -28.45 -8.45
C ASN A 190 -0.94 -27.24 -8.12
N MET A 191 -1.32 -26.07 -8.61
CA MET A 191 -0.59 -24.82 -8.47
C MET A 191 -0.84 -24.09 -7.14
N LYS A 192 -1.55 -24.70 -6.19
CA LYS A 192 -1.85 -24.08 -4.88
C LYS A 192 -0.56 -23.70 -4.16
N ARG A 193 0.40 -24.62 -4.07
CA ARG A 193 1.69 -24.36 -3.43
C ARG A 193 2.42 -23.20 -4.09
N PHE A 194 2.51 -23.21 -5.42
CA PHE A 194 3.14 -22.12 -6.18
C PHE A 194 2.46 -20.78 -5.88
N ARG A 195 1.14 -20.71 -6.02
CA ARG A 195 0.36 -19.50 -5.74
C ARG A 195 0.55 -19.01 -4.30
N ASP A 196 0.58 -19.89 -3.32
CA ASP A 196 0.72 -19.47 -1.91
C ASP A 196 2.09 -18.83 -1.61
N CYS A 197 3.12 -19.13 -2.43
CA CYS A 197 4.46 -18.55 -2.33
C CYS A 197 4.68 -17.30 -3.20
N THR A 198 3.70 -16.89 -4.01
CA THR A 198 3.79 -15.65 -4.80
C THR A 198 3.40 -14.41 -3.98
N SER A 199 3.58 -13.25 -4.59
CA SER A 199 3.18 -11.96 -4.03
C SER A 199 1.66 -11.88 -3.81
N LYS A 200 1.22 -11.15 -2.78
CA LYS A 200 -0.20 -10.93 -2.50
C LYS A 200 -0.91 -10.21 -3.64
N VAL A 201 -0.20 -9.31 -4.32
CA VAL A 201 -0.70 -8.67 -5.54
C VAL A 201 -0.98 -9.71 -6.62
N TRP A 202 -0.09 -10.69 -6.83
CA TRP A 202 -0.34 -11.72 -7.84
C TRP A 202 -1.48 -12.67 -7.44
N GLN A 203 -1.56 -13.01 -6.15
CA GLN A 203 -2.62 -13.86 -5.58
C GLN A 203 -4.03 -13.24 -5.70
N SER A 204 -4.15 -11.90 -5.67
CA SER A 204 -5.44 -11.20 -5.82
C SER A 204 -5.88 -11.05 -7.27
N GLN A 205 -4.94 -11.07 -8.21
CA GLN A 205 -5.20 -10.94 -9.66
C GLN A 205 -5.61 -12.25 -10.32
N HIS A 206 -5.24 -13.40 -9.73
CA HIS A 206 -5.53 -14.71 -10.31
C HIS A 206 -6.02 -15.70 -9.28
N THR A 207 -7.07 -16.43 -9.64
CA THR A 207 -7.59 -17.54 -8.84
C THR A 207 -6.68 -18.77 -8.97
N LEU A 208 -6.86 -19.75 -8.07
CA LEU A 208 -6.14 -21.02 -8.17
C LEU A 208 -6.43 -21.73 -9.51
N GLU A 209 -7.67 -21.66 -9.98
CA GLU A 209 -8.09 -22.23 -11.27
C GLU A 209 -7.35 -21.56 -12.44
N ASN A 210 -7.14 -20.24 -12.39
CA ASN A 210 -6.34 -19.55 -13.40
C ASN A 210 -4.89 -20.05 -13.42
N PHE A 211 -4.26 -20.21 -12.25
CA PHE A 211 -2.91 -20.77 -12.16
C PHE A 211 -2.84 -22.19 -12.75
N ASN A 212 -3.77 -23.07 -12.37
CA ASN A 212 -3.82 -24.45 -12.90
C ASN A 212 -4.01 -24.47 -14.43
N SER A 213 -4.92 -23.64 -14.96
CA SER A 213 -5.20 -23.56 -16.39
C SER A 213 -3.99 -23.04 -17.18
N ASN A 214 -3.37 -21.95 -16.73
CA ASN A 214 -2.25 -21.29 -17.41
C ASN A 214 -1.02 -22.21 -17.53
N TYR A 215 -0.83 -23.13 -16.58
CA TYR A 215 0.29 -24.06 -16.56
C TYR A 215 -0.12 -25.51 -16.89
N ASN A 216 -1.35 -25.73 -17.37
CA ASN A 216 -1.85 -27.08 -17.67
C ASN A 216 -1.00 -27.81 -18.72
N GLY A 217 -0.46 -27.07 -19.70
CA GLY A 217 0.43 -27.64 -20.72
C GLY A 217 1.65 -28.34 -20.13
N ILE A 218 2.33 -27.70 -19.16
CA ILE A 218 3.52 -28.29 -18.53
C ILE A 218 3.18 -29.32 -17.48
N ILE A 219 2.05 -29.17 -16.77
CA ILE A 219 1.50 -30.18 -15.86
C ILE A 219 1.25 -31.49 -16.61
N ASN A 220 0.64 -31.43 -17.79
CA ASN A 220 0.31 -32.62 -18.59
C ASN A 220 1.53 -33.22 -19.29
N ALA A 221 2.55 -32.41 -19.58
CA ALA A 221 3.81 -32.89 -20.15
C ALA A 221 4.66 -33.71 -19.16
N ASN A 222 4.32 -33.69 -17.85
CA ASN A 222 4.99 -34.46 -16.80
C ASN A 222 6.53 -34.25 -16.79
N VAL A 223 6.95 -33.01 -17.01
CA VAL A 223 8.37 -32.63 -17.06
C VAL A 223 8.93 -32.54 -15.65
N ASP A 224 10.03 -33.25 -15.37
CA ASP A 224 10.74 -33.14 -14.11
C ASP A 224 11.63 -31.89 -14.06
N LEU A 225 11.01 -30.77 -13.69
CA LEU A 225 11.70 -29.48 -13.53
C LEU A 225 12.59 -29.41 -12.29
N ILE A 226 12.47 -30.36 -11.35
CA ILE A 226 13.28 -30.36 -10.12
C ILE A 226 14.75 -30.63 -10.45
N THR A 227 15.01 -31.44 -11.48
CA THR A 227 16.37 -31.69 -11.97
C THR A 227 17.10 -30.40 -12.37
N LEU A 228 16.37 -29.41 -12.90
CA LEU A 228 16.92 -28.11 -13.31
C LEU A 228 17.32 -27.23 -12.12
N VAL A 229 16.64 -27.36 -10.97
CA VAL A 229 16.95 -26.55 -9.77
C VAL A 229 18.39 -26.77 -9.31
N ASN A 230 18.89 -27.99 -9.46
CA ASN A 230 20.25 -28.38 -9.07
C ASN A 230 21.28 -28.12 -10.19
N ALA A 231 20.84 -27.77 -11.40
CA ALA A 231 21.73 -27.48 -12.50
C ALA A 231 22.35 -26.06 -12.38
N PRO A 232 23.47 -25.80 -13.06
CA PRO A 232 24.02 -24.45 -13.19
C PRO A 232 23.04 -23.54 -13.94
N LEU A 233 22.62 -22.45 -13.30
CA LEU A 233 21.78 -21.41 -13.91
C LEU A 233 22.66 -20.45 -14.69
N THR A 234 22.31 -20.15 -15.95
CA THR A 234 22.92 -19.03 -16.67
C THR A 234 22.00 -17.82 -16.61
N LEU A 235 22.42 -16.79 -15.87
CA LEU A 235 21.72 -15.50 -15.82
C LEU A 235 22.00 -14.70 -17.09
N ILE A 236 20.96 -14.07 -17.63
CA ILE A 236 21.07 -13.09 -18.71
C ILE A 236 21.21 -11.72 -18.05
N GLU A 237 22.44 -11.38 -17.66
CA GLU A 237 22.73 -10.23 -16.80
C GLU A 237 22.19 -8.90 -17.36
N HIS A 238 22.34 -8.65 -18.67
CA HIS A 238 21.85 -7.42 -19.31
C HIS A 238 20.32 -7.29 -19.35
N LYS A 239 19.58 -8.37 -19.11
CA LYS A 239 18.11 -8.36 -18.98
C LYS A 239 17.65 -8.34 -17.52
N SER A 240 18.54 -8.69 -16.59
CA SER A 240 18.22 -8.71 -15.17
C SER A 240 18.42 -7.33 -14.56
N LYS A 241 17.36 -6.71 -14.07
CA LYS A 241 17.37 -5.31 -13.63
C LYS A 241 16.26 -5.00 -12.64
N ILE A 242 16.48 -3.98 -11.81
CA ILE A 242 15.38 -3.29 -11.15
C ILE A 242 14.82 -2.27 -12.13
N THR A 243 13.52 -2.36 -12.43
CA THR A 243 12.86 -1.41 -13.34
C THR A 243 12.59 -0.07 -12.63
N LYS A 244 12.21 0.97 -13.38
CA LYS A 244 11.82 2.27 -12.78
C LYS A 244 10.59 2.12 -11.87
N GLU A 245 9.81 1.09 -12.13
CA GLU A 245 8.63 0.65 -11.39
C GLU A 245 9.00 -0.25 -10.18
N GLY A 246 10.28 -0.43 -9.87
CA GLY A 246 10.73 -1.16 -8.68
C GLY A 246 10.60 -2.67 -8.75
N PHE A 247 10.28 -3.21 -9.91
CA PHE A 247 10.26 -4.65 -10.10
C PHE A 247 11.67 -5.16 -10.33
N LEU A 248 12.04 -6.25 -9.68
CA LEU A 248 13.22 -7.01 -10.06
C LEU A 248 12.83 -7.99 -11.17
N LEU A 249 13.34 -7.76 -12.37
CA LEU A 249 13.24 -8.69 -13.48
C LEU A 249 14.49 -9.58 -13.48
N LEU A 250 14.30 -10.88 -13.45
CA LEU A 250 15.34 -11.90 -13.56
C LEU A 250 15.11 -12.71 -14.82
N ASN A 251 16.13 -12.78 -15.66
CA ASN A 251 16.11 -13.56 -16.89
C ASN A 251 17.24 -14.58 -16.82
N GLY A 252 16.93 -15.83 -17.12
CA GLY A 252 17.93 -16.89 -17.10
C GLY A 252 17.55 -18.05 -18.00
N TYR A 253 18.48 -18.95 -18.22
CA TYR A 253 18.21 -20.18 -18.94
C TYR A 253 18.99 -21.36 -18.37
N TYR A 254 18.48 -22.56 -18.61
CA TYR A 254 19.21 -23.81 -18.46
C TYR A 254 19.46 -24.42 -19.84
N PRO A 255 20.72 -24.79 -20.16
CA PRO A 255 20.99 -25.61 -21.33
C PRO A 255 20.40 -27.00 -21.10
N ILE A 256 19.81 -27.58 -22.13
CA ILE A 256 19.32 -28.96 -22.12
C ILE A 256 19.88 -29.68 -23.34
N ASN A 257 20.19 -30.97 -23.18
CA ASN A 257 20.63 -31.82 -24.29
C ASN A 257 19.38 -32.25 -25.06
N GLY A 258 18.97 -31.45 -26.04
CA GLY A 258 17.70 -31.63 -26.74
C GLY A 258 17.64 -32.86 -27.65
N GLN A 259 16.58 -33.65 -27.50
CA GLN A 259 15.94 -34.33 -28.64
C GLN A 259 14.94 -33.35 -29.28
N GLY A 260 14.90 -33.29 -30.62
CA GLY A 260 13.96 -32.42 -31.34
C GLY A 260 14.42 -30.96 -31.56
N GLY A 261 15.69 -30.64 -31.35
CA GLY A 261 16.29 -29.34 -31.69
C GLY A 261 16.21 -28.26 -30.60
N ILE A 262 15.62 -28.56 -29.44
CA ILE A 262 15.52 -27.62 -28.31
C ILE A 262 16.79 -27.67 -27.47
N ASN A 263 17.52 -26.57 -27.37
CA ASN A 263 18.83 -26.55 -26.69
C ASN A 263 18.81 -25.82 -25.35
N LYS A 264 17.74 -25.09 -25.03
CA LYS A 264 17.62 -24.35 -23.77
C LYS A 264 16.17 -24.10 -23.33
N ILE A 265 15.98 -24.00 -22.03
CA ILE A 265 14.75 -23.52 -21.40
C ILE A 265 15.05 -22.14 -20.80
N ILE A 266 14.33 -21.13 -21.27
CA ILE A 266 14.44 -19.73 -20.85
C ILE A 266 13.34 -19.45 -19.82
N PHE A 267 13.70 -18.74 -18.77
CA PHE A 267 12.77 -18.29 -17.75
C PHE A 267 12.84 -16.78 -17.60
N GLU A 268 11.67 -16.19 -17.37
CA GLU A 268 11.53 -14.81 -16.96
C GLU A 268 10.75 -14.77 -15.65
N GLN A 269 11.37 -14.22 -14.62
CA GLN A 269 10.76 -14.08 -13.30
C GLN A 269 10.71 -12.60 -12.94
N LYS A 270 9.54 -12.14 -12.50
CA LYS A 270 9.32 -10.76 -12.06
C LYS A 270 9.03 -10.78 -10.58
N TYR A 271 9.70 -9.92 -9.83
CA TYR A 271 9.54 -9.81 -8.38
C TYR A 271 9.13 -8.39 -7.98
N ILE A 272 8.43 -8.28 -6.86
CA ILE A 272 8.08 -7.04 -6.18
C ILE A 272 8.50 -7.14 -4.72
N ILE A 273 8.84 -6.01 -4.09
CA ILE A 273 9.05 -5.99 -2.64
C ILE A 273 7.70 -5.95 -1.93
N GLU A 274 7.46 -6.92 -1.05
CA GLU A 274 6.35 -6.91 -0.10
C GLU A 274 6.94 -7.13 1.30
N ASN A 275 6.66 -6.22 2.23
CA ASN A 275 7.19 -6.26 3.60
C ASN A 275 8.73 -6.38 3.67
N GLY A 276 9.44 -5.72 2.75
CA GLY A 276 10.91 -5.73 2.69
C GLY A 276 11.51 -6.97 2.03
N GLU A 277 10.71 -7.92 1.54
CA GLU A 277 11.18 -9.14 0.86
C GLU A 277 10.77 -9.17 -0.61
N TRP A 278 11.64 -9.69 -1.48
CA TRP A 278 11.29 -9.97 -2.87
C TRP A 278 10.29 -11.14 -2.95
N LYS A 279 9.08 -10.87 -3.42
CA LYS A 279 8.04 -11.86 -3.71
C LYS A 279 7.81 -11.97 -5.21
N LEU A 280 7.62 -13.20 -5.68
CA LEU A 280 7.40 -13.50 -7.09
C LEU A 280 6.04 -12.93 -7.53
N LEU A 281 6.05 -12.02 -8.51
CA LEU A 281 4.89 -11.34 -9.09
C LEU A 281 4.56 -11.83 -10.50
N GLY A 282 5.48 -12.54 -11.16
CA GLY A 282 5.24 -13.14 -12.47
C GLY A 282 6.27 -14.20 -12.82
N PHE A 283 5.85 -15.21 -13.57
CA PHE A 283 6.69 -16.34 -13.95
C PHE A 283 6.34 -16.83 -15.36
N ASN A 284 7.33 -16.83 -16.24
CA ASN A 284 7.22 -17.34 -17.59
C ASN A 284 8.33 -18.35 -17.90
N LEU A 285 7.99 -19.38 -18.67
CA LEU A 285 8.91 -20.41 -19.15
C LEU A 285 8.71 -20.57 -20.65
N MET A 286 9.81 -20.59 -21.39
CA MET A 286 9.82 -20.75 -22.85
C MET A 286 10.92 -21.72 -23.26
N THR A 287 10.69 -22.51 -24.30
CA THR A 287 11.72 -23.33 -24.94
C THR A 287 12.31 -22.58 -26.14
N SER A 288 13.62 -22.71 -26.37
CA SER A 288 14.28 -22.15 -27.55
C SER A 288 15.21 -23.17 -28.18
N ASN A 289 15.25 -23.17 -29.51
CA ASN A 289 16.28 -23.81 -30.30
C ASN A 289 17.58 -22.99 -30.27
#